data_AF-A0A7X9JBG6-F1
#
_entry.id   AF-A0A7X9JBG6-F1
#
_cell.length_a   1.000
_cell.length_b   1.000
_cell.length_c   1.000
_cell.angle_alpha   90.00
_cell.angle_beta   90.00
_cell.angle_gamma   90.00
#
_symmetry.space_group_name_H-M   'P 1'
#
loop_
_entity.id
_entity.type
_entity.pdbx_description
1 polymer ?
#
loop_
_entity_poly.entity_id
_entity_poly.type
_entity_poly.pdbx_seq_one_letter_code
_entity_poly.pdbx_strand_id
1 'polypeptide(L)'
;MNGFITESASKITDGIGNAVKLFLLYALTTLLTVPIHSFIGRPGMLVYIFLLLALGAFELHRIFVVRTSEPQRAWHGMAAGLYFWQVIRFTAELGNLQLFQMSGMILWLTTLIIVALLWKKMMPLGMRSAMAVLLICWLEKLYQQGFSYLVNWSPFFNFGYSALRYIAGFIGVIALVIIIFRSRELHTRVYSAVTVFGALLFLLLNF
;
A
#
# COMPACT_ATOMS: atom_id res chain seq x y z
N MET A 1 -11.52 34.65 5.37
CA MET A 1 -11.39 33.59 6.40
C MET A 1 -11.88 32.22 5.94
N ASN A 2 -12.93 32.11 5.12
CA ASN A 2 -13.47 30.80 4.69
C ASN A 2 -12.51 29.96 3.81
N GLY A 3 -11.58 30.58 3.08
CA GLY A 3 -10.62 29.85 2.22
C GLY A 3 -9.49 29.13 2.98
N PHE A 4 -9.08 29.64 4.15
CA PHE A 4 -8.03 29.00 4.95
C PHE A 4 -8.54 27.72 5.63
N ILE A 5 -9.79 27.74 6.09
CA ILE A 5 -10.44 26.60 6.76
C ILE A 5 -10.65 25.46 5.75
N THR A 6 -11.09 25.75 4.52
CA THR A 6 -11.29 24.73 3.48
C THR A 6 -9.97 24.15 2.96
N GLU A 7 -8.91 24.96 2.85
CA GLU A 7 -7.59 24.50 2.42
C GLU A 7 -6.91 23.61 3.48
N SER A 8 -7.00 23.98 4.76
CA SER A 8 -6.51 23.17 5.88
C SER A 8 -7.30 21.86 6.03
N ALA A 9 -8.62 21.89 5.85
CA ALA A 9 -9.45 20.69 5.87
C ALA A 9 -9.06 19.71 4.76
N SER A 10 -8.89 20.19 3.51
CA SER A 10 -8.46 19.34 2.38
C SER A 10 -7.06 18.75 2.58
N LYS A 11 -6.10 19.49 3.15
CA LYS A 11 -4.76 18.95 3.45
C LYS A 11 -4.80 17.78 4.44
N ILE A 12 -5.63 17.90 5.47
CA ILE A 12 -5.79 16.87 6.48
C ILE A 12 -6.56 15.67 5.92
N THR A 13 -7.68 15.88 5.23
CA THR A 13 -8.50 14.78 4.71
C THR A 13 -7.84 14.04 3.55
N ASP A 14 -7.22 14.76 2.62
CA ASP A 14 -6.67 14.19 1.38
C ASP A 14 -5.26 13.60 1.58
N GLY A 15 -4.53 14.07 2.61
CA GLY A 15 -3.23 13.54 3.00
C GLY A 15 -3.34 12.50 4.11
N ILE A 16 -3.40 12.97 5.36
CA ILE A 16 -3.40 12.12 6.56
C ILE A 16 -4.63 11.20 6.58
N GLY A 17 -5.81 11.74 6.26
CA GLY A 17 -7.06 10.99 6.23
C GLY A 17 -7.00 9.80 5.27
N ASN A 18 -6.42 9.98 4.08
CA ASN A 18 -6.25 8.89 3.13
C ASN A 18 -5.23 7.83 3.59
N ALA A 19 -4.12 8.24 4.22
CA ALA A 19 -3.17 7.28 4.80
C ALA A 19 -3.80 6.45 5.92
N VAL A 20 -4.56 7.08 6.82
CA VAL A 20 -5.29 6.39 7.90
C VAL A 20 -6.37 5.48 7.34
N LYS A 21 -7.17 5.93 6.36
CA LYS A 21 -8.18 5.10 5.71
C LYS A 21 -7.56 3.88 5.03
N LEU A 22 -6.41 4.04 4.36
CA LEU A 22 -5.68 2.90 3.76
C LEU A 22 -5.21 1.92 4.83
N PHE A 23 -4.64 2.41 5.92
CA PHE A 23 -4.22 1.56 7.03
C PHE A 23 -5.39 0.79 7.65
N LEU A 24 -6.51 1.47 7.90
CA LEU A 24 -7.73 0.84 8.40
C LEU A 24 -8.28 -0.19 7.40
N LEU A 25 -8.27 0.10 6.10
CA LEU A 25 -8.71 -0.83 5.07
C LEU A 25 -7.80 -2.05 5.00
N TYR A 26 -6.48 -1.87 5.13
CA TYR A 26 -5.51 -2.96 5.20
C TYR A 26 -5.78 -3.84 6.43
N ALA A 27 -5.93 -3.21 7.60
CA ALA A 27 -6.17 -3.91 8.86
C ALA A 27 -7.51 -4.65 8.84
N LEU A 28 -8.58 -4.01 8.36
CA LEU A 28 -9.91 -4.61 8.24
C LEU A 28 -9.89 -5.83 7.31
N THR A 29 -9.32 -5.67 6.11
CA THR A 29 -9.24 -6.77 5.13
C THR A 29 -8.37 -7.92 5.62
N THR A 30 -7.36 -7.63 6.43
CA THR A 30 -6.52 -8.65 7.09
C THR A 30 -7.24 -9.31 8.26
N LEU A 31 -7.93 -8.54 9.11
CA LEU A 31 -8.60 -9.06 10.30
C LEU A 31 -9.81 -9.93 9.94
N LEU A 32 -10.49 -9.63 8.83
CA LEU A 32 -11.59 -10.45 8.31
C LEU A 32 -11.15 -11.86 7.87
N THR A 33 -9.88 -12.09 7.56
CA THR A 33 -9.43 -13.45 7.18
C THR A 33 -9.49 -14.43 8.34
N VAL A 34 -9.24 -13.96 9.57
CA VAL A 34 -9.25 -14.79 10.78
C VAL A 34 -10.62 -15.48 10.96
N PRO A 35 -11.75 -14.75 11.09
CA PRO A 35 -13.05 -15.40 11.22
C PRO A 35 -13.44 -16.19 9.98
N ILE A 36 -13.16 -15.72 8.77
CA ILE A 36 -13.52 -16.44 7.53
C ILE A 36 -12.82 -17.80 7.48
N HIS A 37 -11.52 -17.83 7.79
CA HIS A 37 -10.75 -19.06 7.85
C HIS A 37 -11.20 -19.96 9.01
N SER A 38 -11.53 -19.40 10.19
CA SER A 38 -11.99 -20.17 11.35
C SER A 38 -13.37 -20.79 11.18
N PHE A 39 -14.33 -20.11 10.54
CA PHE A 39 -15.72 -20.58 10.42
C PHE A 39 -16.00 -21.36 9.13
N ILE A 40 -15.44 -20.92 7.99
CA ILE A 40 -15.76 -21.48 6.67
C ILE A 40 -14.56 -22.26 6.10
N GLY A 41 -13.35 -21.98 6.57
CA GLY A 41 -12.13 -22.61 6.10
C GLY A 41 -11.70 -22.13 4.71
N ARG A 42 -10.96 -23.00 4.00
CA ARG A 42 -10.41 -22.73 2.67
C ARG A 42 -11.44 -22.26 1.62
N PRO A 43 -12.65 -22.87 1.48
CA PRO A 43 -13.60 -22.40 0.47
C PRO A 43 -14.09 -20.98 0.75
N GLY A 44 -14.27 -20.60 2.02
CA GLY A 44 -14.64 -19.24 2.40
C GLY A 44 -13.56 -18.23 2.05
N MET A 45 -12.29 -18.59 2.25
CA MET A 45 -11.17 -17.75 1.83
C MET A 45 -11.13 -17.52 0.31
N LEU A 46 -11.44 -18.53 -0.50
CA LEU A 46 -11.53 -18.36 -1.95
C LEU A 46 -12.62 -17.36 -2.35
N VAL A 47 -13.83 -17.50 -1.78
CA VAL A 47 -14.94 -16.56 -2.02
C VAL A 47 -14.55 -15.14 -1.60
N TYR A 48 -13.86 -15.01 -0.47
CA TYR A 48 -13.36 -13.72 0.01
C TYR A 48 -12.33 -13.10 -0.93
N ILE A 49 -11.38 -13.89 -1.44
CA ILE A 49 -10.40 -13.43 -2.44
C ILE A 49 -11.11 -12.97 -3.72
N PHE A 50 -12.12 -13.70 -4.18
CA PHE A 50 -12.93 -13.27 -5.34
C PHE A 50 -13.67 -11.96 -5.09
N LEU A 51 -14.19 -11.76 -3.87
CA LEU A 51 -14.85 -10.52 -3.49
C LEU A 51 -13.85 -9.36 -3.49
N LEU A 52 -12.65 -9.54 -2.91
CA LEU A 52 -11.59 -8.52 -2.94
C LEU A 52 -11.14 -8.22 -4.37
N LEU A 53 -11.04 -9.23 -5.23
CA LEU A 53 -10.71 -9.05 -6.64
C LEU A 53 -11.78 -8.25 -7.37
N ALA A 54 -13.06 -8.54 -7.13
CA ALA A 54 -14.18 -7.80 -7.69
C ALA A 54 -14.19 -6.34 -7.21
N LEU A 55 -13.94 -6.08 -5.92
CA LEU A 55 -13.78 -4.74 -5.38
C LEU A 55 -12.58 -4.00 -6.00
N GLY A 56 -11.43 -4.67 -6.13
CA GLY A 56 -10.24 -4.11 -6.77
C GLY A 56 -10.50 -3.72 -8.24
N ALA A 57 -11.14 -4.61 -9.00
CA ALA A 57 -11.52 -4.34 -10.38
C ALA A 57 -12.56 -3.21 -10.51
N PHE A 58 -13.53 -3.16 -9.59
CA PHE A 58 -14.53 -2.10 -9.54
C PHE A 58 -13.91 -0.73 -9.24
N GLU A 59 -13.01 -0.65 -8.25
CA GLU A 59 -12.28 0.58 -7.94
C GLU A 59 -11.35 0.99 -9.09
N LEU A 60 -10.70 0.03 -9.74
CA LEU A 60 -9.88 0.29 -10.92
C LEU A 60 -10.71 0.87 -12.07
N HIS A 61 -11.92 0.35 -12.31
CA HIS A 61 -12.82 0.89 -13.32
C HIS A 61 -13.19 2.36 -13.03
N ARG A 62 -13.44 2.71 -11.77
CA ARG A 62 -13.78 4.08 -11.35
C ARG A 62 -12.68 5.11 -11.62
N ILE A 63 -11.43 4.68 -11.78
CA ILE A 63 -10.33 5.56 -12.18
C ILE A 63 -10.55 6.14 -13.58
N PHE A 64 -11.19 5.39 -14.48
CA PHE A 64 -11.40 5.77 -15.88
C PHE A 64 -12.70 6.54 -16.13
N VAL A 65 -13.60 6.58 -15.14
CA VAL A 65 -14.89 7.26 -15.29
C VAL A 65 -14.69 8.77 -15.36
N VAL A 66 -15.16 9.40 -16.44
CA VAL A 66 -14.91 10.83 -16.75
C VAL A 66 -15.44 11.78 -15.68
N ARG A 67 -16.48 11.38 -14.92
CA ARG A 67 -17.16 12.23 -13.93
C ARG A 67 -16.52 12.29 -12.53
N THR A 68 -15.47 11.51 -12.26
CA THR A 68 -14.81 11.50 -10.94
C THR A 68 -13.76 12.61 -10.82
N SER A 69 -13.73 13.29 -9.68
CA SER A 69 -12.71 14.32 -9.42
C SER A 69 -11.32 13.69 -9.25
N GLU A 70 -10.25 14.44 -9.51
CA GLU A 70 -8.88 13.90 -9.39
C GLU A 70 -8.55 13.32 -8.00
N PRO A 71 -8.94 13.94 -6.87
CA PRO A 71 -8.71 13.37 -5.54
C PRO A 71 -9.44 12.04 -5.35
N GLN A 72 -10.66 11.91 -5.88
CA GLN A 72 -11.42 10.66 -5.83
C GLN A 72 -10.76 9.57 -6.69
N ARG A 73 -10.27 9.91 -7.89
CA ARG A 73 -9.53 8.97 -8.74
C ARG A 73 -8.25 8.47 -8.06
N ALA A 74 -7.54 9.33 -7.35
CA ALA A 74 -6.38 8.94 -6.56
C ALA A 74 -6.77 7.99 -5.43
N TRP A 75 -7.87 8.26 -4.71
CA TRP A 75 -8.39 7.35 -3.69
C TRP A 75 -8.77 5.99 -4.24
N HIS A 76 -9.55 5.95 -5.33
CA HIS A 76 -9.94 4.70 -6.01
C HIS A 76 -8.71 3.92 -6.47
N GLY A 77 -7.68 4.61 -6.95
CA GLY A 77 -6.38 4.03 -7.26
C GLY A 77 -5.71 3.39 -6.05
N MET A 78 -5.54 4.14 -4.96
CA MET A 78 -4.94 3.63 -3.73
C MET A 78 -5.69 2.41 -3.18
N ALA A 79 -7.02 2.46 -3.14
CA ALA A 79 -7.87 1.36 -2.70
C ALA A 79 -7.75 0.13 -3.63
N ALA A 80 -7.78 0.32 -4.94
CA ALA A 80 -7.58 -0.76 -5.92
C ALA A 80 -6.23 -1.45 -5.73
N GLY A 81 -5.14 -0.68 -5.59
CA GLY A 81 -3.80 -1.21 -5.32
C GLY A 81 -3.74 -2.06 -4.05
N LEU A 82 -4.43 -1.63 -2.99
CA LEU A 82 -4.54 -2.37 -1.74
C LEU A 82 -5.34 -3.67 -1.88
N TYR A 83 -6.49 -3.63 -2.56
CA TYR A 83 -7.29 -4.84 -2.80
C TYR A 83 -6.53 -5.87 -3.64
N PHE A 84 -5.87 -5.44 -4.72
CA PHE A 84 -5.02 -6.33 -5.51
C PHE A 84 -3.86 -6.89 -4.69
N TRP A 85 -3.24 -6.08 -3.83
CA TRP A 85 -2.24 -6.58 -2.89
C TRP A 85 -2.79 -7.70 -1.99
N GLN A 86 -3.95 -7.50 -1.37
CA GLN A 86 -4.55 -8.53 -0.51
C GLN A 86 -4.88 -9.80 -1.29
N VAL A 87 -5.37 -9.68 -2.52
CA VAL A 87 -5.60 -10.83 -3.41
C VAL A 87 -4.31 -11.58 -3.66
N ILE A 88 -3.23 -10.90 -4.03
CA ILE A 88 -1.91 -11.51 -4.28
C ILE A 88 -1.42 -12.22 -3.01
N ARG A 89 -1.47 -11.52 -1.86
CA ARG A 89 -1.02 -12.05 -0.57
C ARG A 89 -1.78 -13.31 -0.17
N PHE A 90 -3.11 -13.25 -0.11
CA PHE A 90 -3.90 -14.39 0.35
C PHE A 90 -3.89 -15.55 -0.64
N THR A 91 -3.80 -15.28 -1.94
CA THR A 91 -3.63 -16.34 -2.95
C THR A 91 -2.28 -17.04 -2.77
N ALA A 92 -1.21 -16.28 -2.52
CA ALA A 92 0.11 -16.85 -2.27
C ALA A 92 0.14 -17.69 -0.98
N GLU A 93 -0.48 -17.21 0.09
CA GLU A 93 -0.59 -17.95 1.36
C GLU A 93 -1.43 -19.23 1.21
N LEU A 94 -2.55 -19.18 0.46
CA LEU A 94 -3.46 -20.32 0.28
C LEU A 94 -2.90 -21.39 -0.68
N GLY A 95 -2.20 -20.95 -1.74
CA GLY A 95 -1.56 -21.83 -2.72
C GLY A 95 -0.15 -22.30 -2.32
N ASN A 96 0.36 -21.87 -1.16
CA ASN A 96 1.76 -22.04 -0.74
C ASN A 96 2.75 -21.62 -1.85
N LEU A 97 2.40 -20.56 -2.59
CA LEU A 97 3.21 -20.08 -3.68
C LEU A 97 4.42 -19.33 -3.10
N GLN A 98 5.61 -19.68 -3.58
CA GLN A 98 6.87 -19.05 -3.18
C GLN A 98 7.05 -17.64 -3.79
N LEU A 99 5.96 -16.89 -3.99
CA LEU A 99 5.92 -15.55 -4.60
C LEU A 99 6.65 -14.47 -3.81
N PHE A 100 7.13 -14.80 -2.62
CA PHE A 100 7.84 -13.88 -1.74
C PHE A 100 9.28 -14.34 -1.41
N GLN A 101 9.72 -15.44 -2.03
CA GLN A 101 11.12 -15.89 -2.00
C GLN A 101 11.94 -15.21 -3.10
N MET A 102 13.11 -15.75 -3.49
CA MET A 102 13.99 -15.16 -4.52
C MET A 102 13.27 -14.85 -5.84
N SER A 103 12.37 -15.74 -6.28
CA SER A 103 11.54 -15.52 -7.49
C SER A 103 10.61 -14.32 -7.35
N GLY A 104 10.08 -14.10 -6.13
CA GLY A 104 9.29 -12.94 -5.76
C GLY A 104 10.03 -11.61 -5.86
N MET A 105 11.30 -11.59 -5.44
CA MET A 105 12.14 -10.39 -5.53
C MET A 105 12.39 -9.99 -6.99
N ILE A 106 12.67 -10.97 -7.86
CA ILE A 106 12.86 -10.72 -9.29
C ILE A 106 11.57 -10.16 -9.90
N LEU A 107 10.43 -10.78 -9.61
CA LEU A 107 9.14 -10.34 -10.13
C LEU A 107 8.77 -8.93 -9.62
N TRP A 108 9.03 -8.64 -8.35
CA TRP A 108 8.87 -7.30 -7.79
C TRP A 108 9.76 -6.28 -8.50
N LEU A 109 11.04 -6.60 -8.72
CA LEU A 109 12.00 -5.72 -9.40
C LEU A 109 11.59 -5.47 -10.86
N THR A 110 11.17 -6.50 -11.59
CA THR A 110 10.64 -6.36 -12.96
C THR A 110 9.40 -5.47 -12.96
N THR A 111 8.47 -5.68 -12.04
CA THR A 111 7.26 -4.85 -11.91
C THR A 111 7.61 -3.40 -11.60
N LEU A 112 8.55 -3.16 -10.68
CA LEU A 112 9.05 -1.83 -10.33
C LEU A 112 9.62 -1.11 -11.56
N ILE A 113 10.45 -1.79 -12.36
CA ILE A 113 11.04 -1.23 -13.58
C ILE A 113 9.95 -0.89 -14.60
N ILE A 114 9.01 -1.80 -14.86
CA ILE A 114 7.90 -1.57 -15.78
C ILE A 114 7.08 -0.35 -15.33
N VAL A 115 6.72 -0.30 -14.05
CA VAL A 115 5.96 0.82 -13.47
C VAL A 115 6.75 2.13 -13.58
N ALA A 116 8.06 2.13 -13.32
CA ALA A 116 8.91 3.31 -13.44
C ALA A 116 8.98 3.84 -14.89
N LEU A 117 9.11 2.95 -15.88
CA LEU A 117 9.12 3.30 -17.30
C LEU A 117 7.78 3.89 -17.77
N LEU A 118 6.67 3.33 -17.28
CA LEU A 118 5.32 3.77 -17.64
C LEU A 118 4.84 4.99 -16.84
N TRP A 119 5.52 5.32 -15.74
CA TRP A 119 5.08 6.26 -14.71
C TRP A 119 4.63 7.59 -15.30
N LYS A 120 5.53 8.28 -16.00
CA LYS A 120 5.24 9.61 -16.58
C LYS A 120 4.44 9.52 -17.89
N LYS A 121 4.64 8.45 -18.67
CA LYS A 121 4.21 8.40 -20.07
C LYS A 121 2.76 7.95 -20.26
N MET A 122 2.27 7.00 -19.46
CA MET A 122 1.00 6.32 -19.75
C MET A 122 0.02 6.27 -18.57
N MET A 123 0.50 6.45 -17.34
CA MET A 123 -0.34 6.22 -16.15
C MET A 123 -1.05 7.50 -15.68
N PRO A 124 -2.41 7.52 -15.61
CA PRO A 124 -3.13 8.57 -14.91
C PRO A 124 -2.87 8.48 -13.40
N LEU A 125 -3.18 9.55 -12.66
CA LEU A 125 -2.91 9.66 -11.21
C LEU A 125 -3.44 8.45 -10.41
N GLY A 126 -4.67 8.00 -10.71
CA GLY A 126 -5.25 6.83 -10.06
C GLY A 126 -4.41 5.57 -10.25
N MET A 127 -3.99 5.27 -11.49
CA MET A 127 -3.12 4.11 -11.75
C MET A 127 -1.76 4.23 -11.08
N ARG A 128 -1.15 5.42 -11.08
CA ARG A 128 0.11 5.65 -10.36
C ARG A 128 -0.03 5.36 -8.88
N SER A 129 -1.11 5.83 -8.26
CA SER A 129 -1.37 5.60 -6.84
C SER A 129 -1.66 4.13 -6.52
N ALA A 130 -2.36 3.41 -7.41
CA ALA A 130 -2.59 1.97 -7.27
C ALA A 130 -1.27 1.19 -7.29
N MET A 131 -0.41 1.47 -8.26
CA MET A 131 0.89 0.82 -8.39
C MET A 131 1.82 1.18 -7.23
N ALA A 132 1.78 2.44 -6.75
CA ALA A 132 2.54 2.86 -5.57
C ALA A 132 2.17 2.04 -4.33
N VAL A 133 0.87 1.92 -4.03
CA VAL A 133 0.39 1.14 -2.88
C VAL A 133 0.76 -0.32 -3.03
N LEU A 134 0.54 -0.92 -4.21
CA LEU A 134 0.87 -2.31 -4.46
C LEU A 134 2.37 -2.59 -4.26
N LEU A 135 3.24 -1.75 -4.81
CA LEU A 135 4.69 -1.89 -4.69
C LEU A 135 5.18 -1.70 -3.24
N ILE A 136 4.57 -0.77 -2.48
CA ILE A 136 4.96 -0.52 -1.09
C ILE A 136 4.56 -1.70 -0.19
N CYS A 137 3.37 -2.26 -0.38
CA CYS A 137 2.92 -3.43 0.37
C CYS A 137 3.78 -4.66 0.02
N TRP A 138 4.14 -4.82 -1.25
CA TRP A 138 5.03 -5.91 -1.66
C TRP A 138 6.43 -5.76 -1.09
N LEU A 139 6.99 -4.55 -1.12
CA LEU A 139 8.28 -4.25 -0.50
C LEU A 139 8.27 -4.56 1.00
N GLU A 140 7.17 -4.25 1.69
CA GLU A 140 6.99 -4.57 3.11
C GLU A 140 6.99 -6.09 3.36
N LYS A 141 6.28 -6.88 2.53
CA LYS A 141 6.28 -8.34 2.69
C LYS A 141 7.65 -8.97 2.40
N LEU A 142 8.36 -8.47 1.38
CA LEU A 142 9.74 -8.86 1.10
C LEU A 142 10.64 -8.51 2.28
N TYR A 143 10.41 -7.36 2.92
CA TYR A 143 11.11 -6.97 4.12
C TYR A 143 10.81 -7.91 5.31
N GLN A 144 9.56 -8.30 5.54
CA GLN A 144 9.25 -9.25 6.63
C GLN A 144 9.90 -10.62 6.41
N GLN A 145 9.82 -11.15 5.20
CA GLN A 145 10.39 -12.46 4.90
C GLN A 145 11.90 -12.44 4.86
N GLY A 146 12.51 -11.39 4.29
CA GLY A 146 13.95 -11.20 4.28
C GLY A 146 14.56 -11.16 5.68
N PHE A 147 13.85 -10.59 6.66
CA PHE A 147 14.30 -10.58 8.05
C PHE A 147 14.43 -11.99 8.60
N SER A 148 13.43 -12.85 8.36
CA SER A 148 13.42 -14.22 8.90
C SER A 148 14.62 -15.06 8.46
N TYR A 149 15.16 -14.79 7.26
CA TYR A 149 16.37 -15.46 6.76
C TYR A 149 17.66 -14.88 7.35
N LEU A 150 17.68 -13.58 7.64
CA LEU A 150 18.86 -12.84 8.09
C LEU A 150 19.00 -12.77 9.63
N VAL A 151 17.95 -13.09 10.39
CA VAL A 151 17.98 -13.06 11.87
C VAL A 151 19.11 -13.90 12.46
N ASN A 152 19.43 -15.04 11.83
CA ASN A 152 20.47 -15.96 12.30
C ASN A 152 21.87 -15.61 11.77
N TRP A 153 22.02 -14.54 11.00
CA TRP A 153 23.30 -14.10 10.47
C TRP A 153 24.04 -13.19 11.47
N SER A 154 25.21 -12.69 11.06
CA SER A 154 26.03 -11.79 11.87
C SER A 154 25.21 -10.61 12.44
N PRO A 155 25.46 -10.18 13.69
CA PRO A 155 24.79 -9.05 14.34
C PRO A 155 24.77 -7.76 13.51
N PHE A 156 25.76 -7.56 12.62
CA PHE A 156 25.80 -6.43 11.71
C PHE A 156 24.61 -6.39 10.74
N PHE A 157 24.19 -7.54 10.19
CA PHE A 157 23.03 -7.61 9.30
C PHE A 157 21.73 -7.35 10.04
N ASN A 158 21.60 -7.86 11.26
CA ASN A 158 20.45 -7.59 12.14
C ASN A 158 20.30 -6.10 12.46
N PHE A 159 21.42 -5.43 12.74
CA PHE A 159 21.43 -3.99 12.95
C PHE A 159 21.00 -3.23 11.69
N GLY A 160 21.60 -3.54 10.53
CA GLY A 160 21.24 -2.89 9.26
C GLY A 160 19.76 -3.07 8.91
N TYR A 161 19.22 -4.27 9.13
CA TYR A 161 17.82 -4.57 8.89
C TYR A 161 16.88 -3.80 9.82
N SER A 162 17.22 -3.73 11.10
CA SER A 162 16.48 -2.95 12.08
C SER A 162 16.55 -1.45 11.79
N ALA A 163 17.70 -0.96 11.30
CA ALA A 163 17.88 0.42 10.89
C ALA A 163 16.94 0.81 9.74
N LEU A 164 16.72 -0.07 8.76
CA LEU A 164 15.77 0.18 7.65
C LEU A 164 14.36 0.50 8.16
N ARG A 165 13.90 -0.14 9.23
CA ARG A 165 12.59 0.17 9.85
C ARG A 165 12.56 1.58 10.40
N TYR A 166 13.59 2.00 11.14
CA TYR A 166 13.67 3.35 11.68
C TYR A 166 13.81 4.41 10.59
N ILE A 167 14.56 4.11 9.52
CA ILE A 167 14.67 4.97 8.34
C ILE A 167 13.30 5.13 7.67
N ALA A 168 12.55 4.05 7.48
CA ALA A 168 11.19 4.11 6.92
C ALA A 168 10.26 4.96 7.79
N GLY A 169 10.35 4.81 9.12
CA GLY A 169 9.61 5.65 10.07
C GLY A 169 9.97 7.13 9.96
N PHE A 170 11.27 7.46 9.86
CA PHE A 170 11.76 8.82 9.69
C PHE A 170 11.27 9.44 8.37
N ILE A 171 11.32 8.68 7.27
CA ILE A 171 10.76 9.10 5.98
C ILE A 171 9.25 9.36 6.09
N GLY A 172 8.52 8.53 6.85
CA GLY A 172 7.11 8.75 7.16
C GLY A 172 6.84 10.07 7.89
N VAL A 173 7.67 10.42 8.87
CA VAL A 173 7.57 11.71 9.58
C VAL A 173 7.86 12.88 8.63
N ILE A 174 8.87 12.78 7.78
CA ILE A 174 9.14 13.79 6.75
C ILE A 174 7.94 13.96 5.82
N ALA A 175 7.32 12.85 5.40
CA ALA A 175 6.13 12.89 4.55
C ALA A 175 4.94 13.58 5.25
N LEU A 176 4.75 13.37 6.56
CA LEU A 176 3.76 14.11 7.36
C LEU A 176 4.05 15.62 7.39
N VAL A 177 5.30 16.02 7.62
CA VAL A 177 5.71 17.42 7.60
C VAL A 177 5.44 18.04 6.22
N ILE A 178 5.73 17.32 5.14
CA ILE A 178 5.44 17.78 3.77
C ILE A 178 3.94 17.98 3.55
N ILE A 179 3.09 17.07 4.03
CA ILE A 179 1.63 17.18 3.94
C ILE A 179 1.15 18.46 4.64
N ILE A 180 1.62 18.70 5.86
CA ILE A 180 1.17 19.82 6.71
C ILE A 180 1.66 21.17 6.16
N PHE A 181 2.95 21.29 5.84
CA PHE A 181 3.59 22.59 5.60
C PHE A 181 3.83 22.92 4.12
N ARG A 182 4.06 21.93 3.26
CA ARG A 182 4.55 22.17 1.89
C ARG A 182 3.57 21.82 0.79
N SER A 183 2.48 21.13 1.12
CA SER A 183 1.61 20.55 0.10
C SER A 183 0.70 21.57 -0.59
N ARG A 184 1.13 22.05 -1.76
CA ARG A 184 0.31 22.85 -2.70
C ARG A 184 -0.36 22.00 -3.77
N GLU A 185 0.28 20.90 -4.19
CA GLU A 185 -0.19 20.03 -5.27
C GLU A 185 -0.81 18.73 -4.74
N LEU A 186 -1.90 18.28 -5.40
CA LEU A 186 -2.59 17.03 -5.09
C LEU A 186 -1.65 15.82 -5.22
N HIS A 187 -0.81 15.80 -6.26
CA HIS A 187 0.16 14.73 -6.48
C HIS A 187 1.05 14.49 -5.26
N THR A 188 1.60 15.57 -4.69
CA THR A 188 2.44 15.48 -3.50
C THR A 188 1.67 14.93 -2.31
N ARG A 189 0.39 15.32 -2.11
CA ARG A 189 -0.45 14.78 -1.02
C ARG A 189 -0.63 13.28 -1.12
N VAL A 190 -0.97 12.82 -2.32
CA VAL A 190 -1.24 11.40 -2.57
C VAL A 190 0.01 10.57 -2.33
N TYR A 191 1.16 10.96 -2.88
CA TYR A 191 2.39 10.21 -2.67
C TYR A 191 2.85 10.24 -1.22
N SER A 192 2.78 11.40 -0.55
CA SER A 192 3.08 11.47 0.88
C SER A 192 2.12 10.62 1.70
N ALA A 193 0.84 10.55 1.36
CA ALA A 193 -0.12 9.66 2.03
C ALA A 193 0.26 8.18 1.87
N VAL A 194 0.66 7.76 0.67
CA VAL A 194 1.16 6.39 0.42
C VAL A 194 2.45 6.13 1.20
N THR A 195 3.36 7.10 1.28
CA THR A 195 4.60 6.98 2.08
C THR A 195 4.31 6.87 3.58
N VAL A 196 3.38 7.67 4.11
CA VAL A 196 2.95 7.58 5.50
C VAL A 196 2.31 6.23 5.78
N PHE A 197 1.44 5.76 4.89
CA PHE A 197 0.87 4.42 4.96
C PHE A 197 1.96 3.34 4.97
N GLY A 198 2.92 3.38 4.04
CA GLY A 198 4.06 2.46 4.01
C GLY A 198 4.87 2.50 5.31
N ALA A 199 5.19 3.69 5.83
CA ALA A 199 5.89 3.83 7.10
C ALA A 199 5.12 3.20 8.27
N LEU A 200 3.79 3.38 8.32
CA LEU A 200 2.94 2.73 9.31
C LEU A 200 3.00 1.20 9.19
N LEU A 201 2.99 0.64 7.97
CA LEU A 201 3.13 -0.80 7.78
C LEU A 201 4.46 -1.31 8.36
N PHE A 202 5.58 -0.69 7.98
CA PHE A 202 6.92 -1.07 8.47
C PHE A 202 7.07 -0.94 9.99
N LEU A 203 6.43 0.05 10.60
CA LEU A 203 6.51 0.29 12.04
C LEU A 203 5.60 -0.64 12.85
N LEU A 204 4.38 -0.92 12.39
CA LEU A 204 3.33 -1.54 13.20
C LEU A 204 3.08 -3.02 12.91
N LEU A 205 3.33 -3.53 11.70
CA LEU A 205 2.92 -4.88 11.29
C LEU A 205 4.01 -5.96 11.43
N ASN A 206 5.03 -5.73 12.26
CA ASN A 206 6.07 -6.73 12.55
C ASN A 206 5.81 -7.52 13.85
N PHE A 207 4.57 -7.99 14.05
CA PHE A 207 4.20 -8.92 15.14
C PHE A 207 3.71 -10.25 14.56
#